data_AF-A0A1V6AFD8-F1
#
_entry.id   AF-A0A1V6AFD8-F1
#
_cell.length_a   1.000
_cell.length_b   1.000
_cell.length_c   1.000
_cell.angle_alpha   90.00
_cell.angle_beta   90.00
_cell.angle_gamma   90.00
#
_symmetry.space_group_name_H-M   'P 1'
#
loop_
_entity.id
_entity.type
_entity.pdbx_description
1 polymer ?
#
loop_
_entity_poly.entity_id
_entity_poly.type
_entity_poly.pdbx_seq_one_letter_code
_entity_poly.pdbx_strand_id
1 'polypeptide(L)'
;MNFLSKMKLVMSAIFNQLLPYIKTFFTRYGAVVLALATEVVMELAKDNDMSWSEKRDTAFNQVGDKLVQQGIAIGVDVSKTLILNSIQAAASKLQEMEK
;
A
#
# COMPACT_ATOMS: atom_id res chain seq x y z
N MET A 1 -19.09 -9.23 7.52
CA MET A 1 -17.78 -8.75 8.02
C MET A 1 -17.64 -7.28 7.65
N ASN A 2 -17.50 -6.37 8.62
CA ASN A 2 -17.48 -4.92 8.35
C ASN A 2 -16.17 -4.50 7.64
N PHE A 3 -16.24 -3.38 6.92
CA PHE A 3 -15.11 -2.79 6.18
C PHE A 3 -13.85 -2.64 7.04
N LEU A 4 -13.99 -2.18 8.29
CA LEU A 4 -12.89 -2.07 9.25
C LEU A 4 -12.26 -3.42 9.62
N SER A 5 -13.06 -4.50 9.64
CA SER A 5 -12.57 -5.85 9.89
C SER A 5 -11.79 -6.39 8.70
N LYS A 6 -12.23 -6.07 7.47
CA LYS A 6 -11.49 -6.39 6.23
C LYS A 6 -10.17 -5.63 6.20
N MET A 7 -10.18 -4.33 6.51
CA MET A 7 -8.96 -3.53 6.63
C MET A 7 -7.98 -4.07 7.66
N LYS A 8 -8.43 -4.39 8.88
CA LYS A 8 -7.54 -4.96 9.91
C LYS A 8 -6.93 -6.28 9.47
N LEU A 9 -7.68 -7.09 8.74
CA LEU A 9 -7.24 -8.39 8.26
C LEU A 9 -6.24 -8.25 7.10
N VAL A 10 -6.51 -7.34 6.17
CA VAL A 10 -5.58 -6.93 5.10
C VAL A 10 -4.28 -6.41 5.73
N MET A 11 -4.36 -5.47 6.66
CA MET A 11 -3.20 -4.90 7.35
C MET A 11 -2.40 -5.96 8.11
N SER A 12 -3.06 -6.85 8.85
CA SER A 12 -2.38 -7.94 9.58
C SER A 12 -1.72 -8.95 8.65
N ALA A 13 -2.36 -9.30 7.54
CA ALA A 13 -1.84 -10.27 6.58
C ALA A 13 -0.67 -9.68 5.76
N ILE A 14 -0.78 -8.41 5.39
CA ILE A 14 0.28 -7.64 4.75
C ILE A 14 1.50 -7.54 5.69
N PHE A 15 1.29 -7.28 6.98
CA PHE A 15 2.38 -7.22 7.96
C PHE A 15 3.13 -8.56 8.08
N ASN A 16 2.40 -9.68 8.00
CA ASN A 16 2.97 -11.03 7.98
C ASN A 16 3.75 -11.34 6.69
N GLN A 17 3.37 -10.72 5.57
CA GLN A 17 4.02 -10.92 4.28
C GLN A 17 5.25 -10.00 4.10
N LEU A 18 5.23 -8.83 4.73
CA LEU A 18 6.34 -7.89 4.78
C LEU A 18 7.33 -8.17 5.90
N LEU A 19 7.03 -9.15 6.75
CA LEU A 19 7.89 -9.66 7.83
C LEU A 19 9.33 -10.02 7.38
N PRO A 20 9.59 -10.56 6.17
CA PRO A 20 10.96 -10.75 5.67
C PRO A 20 11.66 -9.45 5.27
N TYR A 21 10.89 -8.44 4.89
CA TYR A 21 11.36 -7.12 4.47
C TYR A 21 11.35 -6.10 5.62
N ILE A 22 10.96 -6.53 6.83
CA ILE A 22 10.81 -5.71 8.02
C ILE A 22 12.05 -4.91 8.34
N LYS A 23 13.27 -5.39 8.11
CA LYS A 23 14.48 -4.56 8.33
C LYS A 23 14.54 -3.32 7.44
N THR A 24 14.01 -3.39 6.22
CA THR A 24 13.86 -2.25 5.29
C THR A 24 12.58 -1.45 5.59
N PHE A 25 11.56 -2.15 6.09
CA PHE A 25 10.24 -1.63 6.47
C PHE A 25 10.22 -0.88 7.81
N PHE A 26 11.14 -1.20 8.72
CA PHE A 26 11.37 -0.54 10.02
C PHE A 26 12.26 0.69 9.88
N THR A 27 12.30 1.27 8.68
CA THR A 27 12.59 2.70 8.55
C THR A 27 11.41 3.48 9.13
N ARG A 28 11.66 4.70 9.63
CA ARG A 28 10.67 5.56 10.33
C ARG A 28 9.30 5.66 9.62
N TYR A 29 9.28 5.45 8.30
CA TYR A 29 8.12 5.66 7.44
C TYR A 29 7.54 4.40 6.80
N GLY A 30 8.14 3.21 6.92
CA GLY A 30 7.65 2.03 6.18
C GLY A 30 6.23 1.61 6.57
N ALA A 31 5.89 1.62 7.86
CA ALA A 31 4.53 1.38 8.32
C ALA A 31 3.52 2.43 7.78
N VAL A 32 3.95 3.69 7.64
CA VAL A 32 3.13 4.79 7.10
C VAL A 32 2.88 4.59 5.61
N VAL A 33 3.94 4.30 4.84
CA VAL A 33 3.85 4.04 3.39
C VAL A 33 2.91 2.87 3.10
N LEU A 34 2.98 1.82 3.92
CA LEU A 34 2.10 0.66 3.76
C LEU A 34 0.64 0.96 4.03
N ALA A 35 0.38 1.71 5.10
CA ALA A 35 -0.97 2.07 5.46
C ALA A 35 -1.63 2.89 4.35
N LEU A 36 -0.89 3.87 3.81
CA LEU A 36 -1.31 4.67 2.67
C LEU A 36 -1.49 3.84 1.40
N ALA A 37 -0.53 2.97 1.07
CA ALA A 37 -0.63 2.08 -0.08
C ALA A 37 -1.84 1.15 0.00
N THR A 38 -2.12 0.62 1.19
CA THR A 38 -3.28 -0.25 1.41
C THR A 38 -4.58 0.52 1.21
N GLU A 39 -4.71 1.70 1.83
CA GLU A 39 -5.86 2.59 1.69
C GLU A 39 -6.16 2.91 0.22
N VAL A 40 -5.14 3.39 -0.49
CA VAL A 40 -5.24 3.79 -1.89
C VAL A 40 -5.58 2.60 -2.80
N VAL A 41 -4.92 1.45 -2.63
CA VAL A 41 -5.21 0.27 -3.47
C VAL A 41 -6.63 -0.26 -3.20
N MET A 42 -7.12 -0.23 -1.97
CA MET A 42 -8.51 -0.62 -1.66
C MET A 42 -9.54 0.37 -2.22
N GLU A 43 -9.21 1.65 -2.29
CA GLU A 43 -10.07 2.66 -2.92
C GLU A 43 -10.16 2.41 -4.43
N LEU A 44 -9.01 2.25 -5.09
CA LEU A 44 -8.92 1.96 -6.52
C LEU A 44 -9.46 0.57 -6.89
N ALA A 45 -9.45 -0.39 -5.98
CA ALA A 45 -10.06 -1.70 -6.20
C ALA A 45 -11.57 -1.61 -6.45
N LYS A 46 -12.25 -0.58 -5.92
CA LYS A 46 -13.69 -0.36 -6.11
C LYS A 46 -14.04 0.23 -7.48
N ASP A 47 -13.05 0.78 -8.18
CA ASP A 47 -13.23 1.33 -9.52
C ASP A 47 -13.16 0.20 -10.54
N ASN A 48 -14.26 -0.09 -11.24
CA ASN A 48 -14.30 -1.18 -12.24
C ASN A 48 -13.88 -0.73 -13.64
N ASP A 49 -13.73 0.57 -13.87
CA ASP A 49 -13.44 1.12 -15.19
C ASP A 49 -11.93 1.21 -15.46
N MET A 50 -11.11 1.14 -14.41
CA MET A 50 -9.64 1.12 -14.54
C MET A 50 -9.07 -0.31 -14.67
N SER A 51 -8.13 -0.47 -15.61
CA SER A 51 -7.29 -1.67 -15.68
C SER A 51 -6.37 -1.78 -14.46
N TRP A 52 -5.88 -3.00 -14.20
CA TRP A 52 -4.96 -3.22 -13.09
C TRP A 52 -3.65 -2.42 -13.21
N SER A 53 -3.16 -2.20 -14.44
CA SER A 53 -1.96 -1.38 -14.67
C SER A 53 -2.21 0.08 -14.29
N GLU A 54 -3.36 0.63 -14.71
CA GLU A 54 -3.76 2.01 -14.40
C GLU A 54 -3.98 2.20 -12.90
N LYS A 55 -4.57 1.21 -12.20
CA LYS A 55 -4.72 1.23 -10.75
C LYS A 55 -3.39 1.28 -10.03
N ARG A 56 -2.40 0.49 -10.47
CA ARG A 56 -1.06 0.50 -9.85
C ARG A 56 -0.36 1.84 -10.04
N ASP A 57 -0.41 2.41 -11.24
CA ASP A 57 0.27 3.66 -11.54
C ASP A 57 -0.42 4.85 -10.84
N THR A 58 -1.75 4.84 -10.80
CA THR A 58 -2.56 5.78 -9.99
C THR A 58 -2.25 5.63 -8.51
N ALA A 59 -2.12 4.40 -8.01
CA ALA A 59 -1.78 4.15 -6.62
C ALA A 59 -0.41 4.72 -6.25
N PHE A 60 0.58 4.60 -7.14
CA PHE A 60 1.90 5.15 -6.92
C PHE A 60 1.86 6.68 -6.77
N ASN A 61 1.13 7.36 -7.65
CA ASN A 61 0.99 8.81 -7.59
C ASN A 61 0.26 9.24 -6.31
N GLN A 62 -0.88 8.62 -5.99
CA GLN A 62 -1.67 8.99 -4.81
C GLN A 62 -0.92 8.71 -3.50
N VAL A 63 -0.21 7.59 -3.38
CA VAL A 63 0.62 7.32 -2.20
C VAL A 63 1.76 8.34 -2.11
N GLY A 64 2.39 8.67 -3.24
CA GLY A 64 3.41 9.71 -3.30
C GLY A 64 2.91 11.06 -2.80
N ASP A 65 1.77 11.52 -3.31
CA ASP A 65 1.15 12.79 -2.93
C ASP A 65 0.80 12.83 -1.44
N LYS A 66 0.21 11.75 -0.91
CA LYS A 66 -0.12 11.64 0.52
C LYS A 66 1.12 11.65 1.41
N LEU A 67 2.23 11.04 0.98
CA LEU A 67 3.51 11.10 1.71
C LEU A 67 4.07 12.52 1.74
N VAL A 68 4.06 13.22 0.60
CA VAL A 68 4.51 14.62 0.51
C VAL A 68 3.65 15.54 1.38
N GLN A 69 2.34 15.36 1.40
CA GLN A 69 1.42 16.10 2.28
C GLN A 69 1.71 15.86 3.77
N GLN A 70 2.24 14.70 4.14
CA GLN A 70 2.68 14.39 5.50
C GLN A 70 4.12 14.87 5.80
N GLY A 71 4.74 15.61 4.87
CA GLY A 71 6.10 16.11 5.02
C GLY A 71 7.18 15.04 4.83
N ILE A 72 6.84 13.91 4.20
CA ILE A 72 7.76 12.80 3.96
C ILE A 72 8.31 12.91 2.54
N ALA A 73 9.62 13.11 2.40
CA ALA A 73 10.23 13.33 1.10
C ALA A 73 10.55 12.00 0.39
N ILE A 74 10.00 11.83 -0.83
CA ILE A 74 10.29 10.65 -1.67
C ILE A 74 11.73 10.78 -2.22
N GLY A 75 12.53 9.73 -2.05
CA GLY A 75 13.94 9.69 -2.43
C GLY A 75 14.92 10.08 -1.33
N VAL A 76 14.43 10.70 -0.24
CA VAL A 76 15.23 11.07 0.94
C VAL A 76 14.80 10.27 2.15
N ASP A 77 13.51 10.32 2.49
CA ASP A 77 12.92 9.63 3.63
C ASP A 77 12.34 8.25 3.26
N VAL A 78 11.77 8.15 2.06
CA VAL A 78 11.11 6.95 1.53
C VAL A 78 11.59 6.69 0.11
N SER A 79 12.08 5.48 -0.17
CA SER A 79 12.46 5.11 -1.53
C SER A 79 11.24 4.82 -2.41
N LYS A 80 11.34 5.12 -3.71
CA LYS A 80 10.29 4.75 -4.68
C LYS A 80 10.01 3.25 -4.68
N THR A 81 11.06 2.43 -4.49
CA THR A 81 10.96 0.97 -4.36
C THR A 81 10.09 0.55 -3.18
N LEU A 82 10.18 1.25 -2.04
CA LEU A 82 9.34 0.96 -0.87
C LEU A 82 7.85 1.22 -1.16
N ILE A 83 7.54 2.30 -1.88
CA ILE A 83 6.16 2.61 -2.30
C ILE A 83 5.63 1.52 -3.23
N LEU A 84 6.39 1.18 -4.28
CA LEU A 84 6.00 0.14 -5.24
C LEU A 84 5.79 -1.22 -4.58
N ASN A 85 6.73 -1.64 -3.71
CA ASN A 85 6.62 -2.90 -3.00
C ASN A 85 5.40 -2.93 -2.06
N SER A 86 5.09 -1.80 -1.42
CA SER A 86 3.92 -1.69 -0.54
C SER A 86 2.60 -1.79 -1.32
N ILE A 87 2.53 -1.16 -2.49
CA ILE A 87 1.38 -1.26 -3.41
C ILE A 87 1.23 -2.70 -3.91
N GLN A 88 2.31 -3.34 -4.33
CA GLN A 88 2.31 -4.74 -4.79
C GLN A 88 1.84 -5.70 -3.69
N ALA A 89 2.29 -5.50 -2.45
CA ALA A 89 1.86 -6.29 -1.30
C ALA A 89 0.36 -6.12 -1.02
N ALA A 90 -0.13 -4.88 -1.01
CA ALA A 90 -1.56 -4.58 -0.83
C ALA A 90 -2.43 -5.18 -1.94
N ALA A 91 -1.98 -5.05 -3.18
CA ALA A 91 -2.63 -5.60 -4.36
C ALA A 91 -2.76 -7.13 -4.35
N SER A 92 -1.65 -7.81 -4.10
CA SER A 92 -1.59 -9.28 -4.10
C SER A 92 -2.56 -9.84 -3.05
N LYS A 93 -2.69 -9.17 -1.90
CA LYS A 93 -3.63 -9.59 -0.86
C LYS A 93 -5.09 -9.32 -1.18
N LEU A 94 -5.42 -8.23 -1.90
CA LEU A 94 -6.78 -8.04 -2.41
C LEU A 94 -7.18 -9.17 -3.36
N GLN A 95 -6.29 -9.57 -4.26
CA GLN A 95 -6.55 -10.69 -5.18
C GLN A 95 -6.71 -12.04 -4.47
N GLU A 96 -5.96 -12.28 -3.39
CA GLU A 96 -6.15 -13.48 -2.55
C GLU A 96 -7.49 -13.47 -1.80
N MET A 97 -8.05 -12.30 -1.47
CA MET A 97 -9.33 -12.16 -0.74
C MET A 97 -10.57 -12.19 -1.62
N GLU A 98 -10.43 -11.96 -2.94
CA GLU A 98 -11.52 -12.06 -3.92
C GLU A 98 -11.72 -13.49 -4.46
N LYS A 99 -10.79 -14.41 -4.20
CA LYS A 99 -10.92 -15.85 -4.46
C LYS A 99 -11.61 -16.57 -3.30
#